data_AF-A0A7Y5IVF4-F1
#
_entry.id   AF-A0A7Y5IVF4-F1
#
_cell.length_a   1.000
_cell.length_b   1.000
_cell.length_c   1.000
_cell.angle_alpha   90.00
_cell.angle_beta   90.00
_cell.angle_gamma   90.00
#
_symmetry.space_group_name_H-M   'P 1'
#
loop_
_entity.id
_entity.type
_entity.pdbx_description
1 polymer ?
#
loop_
_entity_poly.entity_id
_entity_poly.type
_entity_poly.pdbx_seq_one_letter_code
_entity_poly.pdbx_strand_id
1 'polypeptide(L)'
;MVERGQIVKVTKDSKGIVKREALTKHWTDWIDYWAVDFNFESKREIIRVAKQPARQSTMPGTARPEQMEFPEYEEVWTGDYIFENEWQSFRTKKDRSIELQSAFHECTPGRRKLAVKVVDIFGNDTMTIVEVKV
;
A
#
# COMPACT_ATOMS: atom_id res chain seq x y z
N MET A 1 25.49 -2.89 -0.11
CA MET A 1 25.65 -2.14 -1.38
C MET A 1 25.15 -3.00 -2.52
N VAL A 2 24.67 -2.41 -3.60
CA VAL A 2 24.29 -3.15 -4.82
C VAL A 2 25.50 -3.14 -5.74
N GLU A 3 25.99 -4.32 -6.13
CA GLU A 3 27.15 -4.47 -7.01
C GLU A 3 26.77 -5.48 -8.10
N ARG A 4 26.82 -5.07 -9.38
CA ARG A 4 26.45 -5.91 -10.54
C ARG A 4 25.07 -6.58 -10.44
N GLY A 5 24.07 -5.88 -9.92
CA GLY A 5 22.72 -6.42 -9.76
C GLY A 5 22.61 -7.49 -8.66
N GLN A 6 23.51 -7.50 -7.68
CA GLN A 6 23.40 -8.32 -6.47
C GLN A 6 23.55 -7.45 -5.24
N ILE A 7 22.77 -7.71 -4.18
CA ILE A 7 23.03 -7.07 -2.89
C ILE A 7 24.20 -7.78 -2.22
N VAL A 8 25.24 -7.03 -1.90
CA VAL A 8 26.38 -7.52 -1.15
C VAL A 8 26.41 -6.87 0.23
N LYS A 9 26.43 -7.70 1.27
CA LYS A 9 26.77 -7.29 2.64
C LYS A 9 28.28 -7.21 2.74
N VAL A 10 28.77 -6.02 3.08
CA VAL A 10 30.20 -5.77 3.30
C VAL A 10 30.42 -5.55 4.79
N THR A 11 31.24 -6.38 5.40
CA THR A 11 31.67 -6.22 6.80
C THR A 11 33.18 -6.09 6.85
N LYS A 12 33.67 -5.06 7.53
CA LYS A 12 35.09 -4.82 7.75
C LYS A 12 35.43 -5.14 9.19
N ASP A 13 36.44 -5.98 9.42
CA ASP A 13 36.93 -6.25 10.77
C ASP A 13 37.95 -5.19 11.24
N SER A 14 38.31 -5.24 12.54
CA SER A 14 39.31 -4.34 13.13
C SER A 14 40.73 -4.54 12.58
N LYS A 15 40.98 -5.63 11.83
CA LYS A 15 42.24 -5.95 11.16
C LYS A 15 42.27 -5.50 9.70
N GLY A 16 41.20 -4.85 9.23
CA GLY A 16 41.07 -4.34 7.87
C GLY A 16 40.61 -5.37 6.84
N ILE A 17 40.29 -6.60 7.23
CA ILE A 17 39.76 -7.64 6.34
C ILE A 17 38.32 -7.28 5.97
N VAL A 18 38.07 -7.18 4.67
CA VAL A 18 36.75 -6.91 4.12
C VAL A 18 36.11 -8.22 3.69
N LYS A 19 35.06 -8.65 4.38
CA LYS A 19 34.23 -9.80 3.99
C LYS A 19 33.04 -9.31 3.17
N ARG A 20 32.84 -9.91 1.99
CA ARG A 20 31.74 -9.63 1.06
C ARG A 20 30.84 -10.87 0.98
N GLU A 21 29.55 -10.70 1.22
CA GLU A 21 28.57 -11.79 1.17
C GLU A 21 27.40 -11.38 0.28
N ALA A 22 27.15 -12.15 -0.79
CA ALA A 22 25.99 -11.93 -1.66
C ALA A 22 24.71 -12.41 -0.95
N LEU A 23 23.75 -11.50 -0.81
CA LEU A 23 22.48 -11.72 -0.13
C LEU A 23 21.34 -12.10 -1.10
N THR A 24 21.50 -11.85 -2.40
CA THR A 24 20.51 -12.16 -3.43
C THR A 24 21.01 -13.34 -4.28
N LYS A 25 20.56 -14.55 -3.93
CA LYS A 25 20.85 -15.81 -4.66
C LYS A 25 19.65 -16.26 -5.49
N HIS A 26 18.45 -16.05 -4.96
CA HIS A 26 17.18 -16.35 -5.61
C HIS A 26 16.45 -15.05 -5.96
N TRP A 27 15.55 -15.09 -6.94
CA TRP A 27 14.77 -13.92 -7.33
C TRP A 27 13.85 -13.43 -6.20
N THR A 28 13.43 -14.34 -5.31
CA THR A 28 12.61 -14.03 -4.12
C THR A 28 13.36 -13.22 -3.08
N ASP A 29 14.70 -13.22 -3.12
CA ASP A 29 15.54 -12.41 -2.21
C ASP A 29 15.41 -10.90 -2.50
N TRP A 30 14.75 -10.53 -3.59
CA TRP A 30 14.41 -9.14 -3.92
C TRP A 30 13.12 -8.66 -3.26
N ILE A 31 12.35 -9.56 -2.62
CA ILE A 31 11.10 -9.21 -1.95
C ILE A 31 11.38 -9.05 -0.44
N ASP A 32 10.98 -7.92 0.13
CA ASP A 32 11.02 -7.67 1.58
C ASP A 32 9.67 -7.98 2.23
N TYR A 33 8.59 -7.64 1.54
CA TYR A 33 7.22 -7.78 2.02
C TYR A 33 6.29 -8.05 0.84
N TRP A 34 5.26 -8.86 1.06
CA TRP A 34 4.12 -8.89 0.16
C TRP A 34 2.83 -9.22 0.92
N ALA A 35 1.71 -8.82 0.33
CA ALA A 35 0.39 -8.99 0.89
C ALA A 35 -0.64 -9.29 -0.19
N VAL A 36 -1.74 -9.90 0.25
CA VAL A 36 -2.87 -10.29 -0.57
C VAL A 36 -4.14 -9.76 0.08
N ASP A 37 -5.00 -9.21 -0.77
CA ASP A 37 -6.40 -8.92 -0.50
C ASP A 37 -7.21 -9.84 -1.42
N PHE A 38 -7.95 -10.78 -0.83
CA PHE A 38 -8.76 -11.76 -1.54
C PHE A 38 -10.06 -11.14 -2.08
N ASN A 39 -10.43 -9.91 -1.67
CA ASN A 39 -11.61 -9.20 -2.17
C ASN A 39 -11.37 -7.70 -2.30
N PHE A 40 -10.57 -7.30 -3.28
CA PHE A 40 -10.20 -5.90 -3.44
C PHE A 40 -11.40 -4.95 -3.62
N GLU A 41 -12.53 -5.44 -4.11
CA GLU A 41 -13.74 -4.62 -4.33
C GLU A 41 -14.65 -4.53 -3.09
N SER A 42 -14.25 -5.08 -1.93
CA SER A 42 -15.05 -5.07 -0.70
C SER A 42 -15.33 -3.68 -0.17
N LYS A 43 -14.35 -2.76 -0.28
CA LYS A 43 -14.36 -1.48 0.43
C LYS A 43 -13.96 -0.32 -0.46
N ARG A 44 -14.93 0.55 -0.73
CA ARG A 44 -14.73 1.77 -1.51
C ARG A 44 -13.91 2.80 -0.72
N GLU A 45 -12.99 3.49 -1.39
CA GLU A 45 -12.25 4.59 -0.79
C GLU A 45 -13.08 5.88 -0.77
N ILE A 46 -13.48 6.33 0.41
CA ILE A 46 -14.32 7.51 0.59
C ILE A 46 -13.50 8.63 1.25
N ILE A 47 -13.47 9.80 0.60
CA ILE A 47 -12.81 11.01 1.12
C ILE A 47 -13.84 12.05 1.53
N ARG A 48 -13.44 12.96 2.42
CA ARG A 48 -14.24 14.11 2.83
C ARG A 48 -13.75 15.37 2.14
N VAL A 49 -14.61 15.98 1.33
CA VAL A 49 -14.31 17.23 0.61
C VAL A 49 -15.10 18.36 1.26
N ALA A 50 -14.43 19.49 1.53
CA ALA A 50 -15.09 20.67 2.07
C ALA A 50 -15.99 21.30 1.00
N LYS A 51 -17.27 21.50 1.32
CA LYS A 51 -18.19 22.24 0.46
C LYS A 51 -17.76 23.71 0.41
N GLN A 52 -17.88 24.31 -0.77
CA GLN A 52 -17.67 25.75 -0.89
C GLN A 52 -18.76 26.48 -0.10
N PRO A 53 -18.40 27.50 0.70
CA PRO A 53 -19.39 28.31 1.39
C PRO A 53 -20.32 28.93 0.35
N ALA A 54 -21.63 28.76 0.55
CA ALA A 54 -22.63 29.36 -0.32
C ALA A 54 -22.43 30.88 -0.28
N ARG A 55 -21.99 31.48 -1.41
CA ARG A 55 -21.88 32.93 -1.53
C ARG A 55 -23.28 33.53 -1.36
N GLN A 56 -23.59 34.02 -0.17
CA GLN A 56 -24.84 34.72 0.07
C GLN A 56 -24.83 35.99 -0.77
N SER A 57 -25.78 36.11 -1.71
CA SER A 57 -25.96 37.32 -2.51
C SER A 57 -26.38 38.46 -1.60
N THR A 58 -25.50 39.46 -1.41
CA THR A 58 -25.80 40.64 -0.60
C THR A 58 -26.83 41.52 -1.30
N MET A 59 -27.98 41.76 -0.65
CA MET A 59 -28.89 42.83 -1.04
C MET A 59 -28.34 44.19 -0.59
N PRO A 60 -28.43 45.26 -1.40
CA PRO A 60 -27.98 46.59 -1.00
C PRO A 60 -28.83 47.13 0.16
N GLY A 61 -28.21 47.44 1.31
CA GLY A 61 -28.85 48.14 2.43
C GLY A 61 -29.10 47.32 3.71
N THR A 62 -28.82 46.01 3.71
CA THR A 62 -28.91 45.16 4.91
C THR A 62 -27.52 44.90 5.53
N ALA A 63 -27.41 45.03 6.85
CA ALA A 63 -26.19 44.67 7.59
C ALA A 63 -25.86 43.18 7.36
N ARG A 64 -24.58 42.88 7.08
CA ARG A 64 -24.10 41.49 6.96
C ARG A 64 -24.21 40.85 8.35
N PRO A 65 -25.02 39.78 8.54
CA PRO A 65 -24.89 38.99 9.75
C PRO A 65 -23.49 38.37 9.75
N GLU A 66 -22.71 38.54 10.82
CA GLU A 66 -21.49 37.77 11.05
C GLU A 66 -21.90 36.32 11.36
N GLN A 67 -22.14 35.53 10.32
CA GLN A 67 -22.45 34.12 10.47
C GLN A 67 -21.12 33.35 10.51
N MET A 68 -20.84 32.64 11.62
CA MET A 68 -19.75 31.68 11.67
C MET A 68 -20.02 30.61 10.61
N GLU A 69 -19.24 30.62 9.54
CA GLU A 69 -19.25 29.56 8.53
C GLU A 69 -18.53 28.34 9.12
N PHE A 70 -19.30 27.33 9.51
CA PHE A 70 -18.72 26.02 9.79
C PHE A 70 -18.42 25.32 8.47
N PRO A 71 -17.23 24.75 8.29
CA PRO A 71 -16.93 23.97 7.09
C PRO A 71 -17.86 22.75 7.04
N GLU A 72 -18.77 22.73 6.08
CA GLU A 72 -19.52 21.53 5.72
C GLU A 72 -18.63 20.61 4.89
N TYR A 73 -18.72 19.30 5.12
CA TYR A 73 -18.01 18.30 4.34
C TYR A 73 -19.00 17.34 3.68
N GLU A 74 -18.67 16.88 2.48
CA GLU A 74 -19.36 15.78 1.80
C GLU A 74 -18.45 14.58 1.63
N GLU A 75 -19.04 13.38 1.75
CA GLU A 75 -18.34 12.12 1.54
C GLU A 75 -18.46 11.71 0.06
N VAL A 76 -17.32 11.64 -0.62
CA VAL A 76 -17.23 11.35 -2.05
C VAL A 76 -16.39 10.10 -2.24
N TRP A 77 -16.91 9.15 -3.03
CA TRP A 77 -16.14 7.98 -3.47
C TRP A 77 -15.10 8.42 -4.51
N THR A 78 -13.84 8.02 -4.32
CA THR A 78 -12.74 8.38 -5.24
C THR A 78 -12.76 7.61 -6.56
N GLY A 79 -13.52 6.51 -6.63
CA GLY A 79 -13.48 5.55 -7.74
C GLY A 79 -12.56 4.36 -7.48
N ASP A 80 -11.71 4.44 -6.45
CA ASP A 80 -10.80 3.38 -6.04
C ASP A 80 -11.32 2.61 -4.82
N TYR A 81 -10.60 1.53 -4.48
CA TYR A 81 -10.90 0.67 -3.35
C TYR A 81 -9.74 0.62 -2.36
N ILE A 82 -10.06 0.39 -1.10
CA ILE A 82 -9.10 0.29 -0.01
C ILE A 82 -8.53 -1.14 -0.01
N PHE A 83 -7.21 -1.25 -0.07
CA PHE A 83 -6.52 -2.52 0.11
C PHE A 83 -6.59 -2.96 1.59
N GLU A 84 -7.26 -4.08 1.87
CA GLU A 84 -7.55 -4.51 3.25
C GLU A 84 -6.49 -5.44 3.87
N ASN A 85 -5.39 -5.74 3.16
CA ASN A 85 -4.24 -6.51 3.67
C ASN A 85 -4.67 -7.74 4.51
N GLU A 86 -5.52 -8.58 3.92
CA GLU A 86 -6.10 -9.74 4.59
C GLU A 86 -5.05 -10.81 4.93
N TRP A 87 -3.98 -10.89 4.13
CA TRP A 87 -2.84 -11.76 4.39
C TRP A 87 -1.53 -11.07 4.00
N GLN A 88 -0.44 -11.34 4.73
CA GLN A 88 0.88 -10.80 4.45
C GLN A 88 2.02 -11.73 4.88
N SER A 89 3.15 -11.61 4.19
CA SER A 89 4.43 -12.20 4.59
C SER A 89 5.57 -11.20 4.43
N PHE A 90 6.52 -11.24 5.34
CA PHE A 90 7.68 -10.36 5.34
C PHE A 90 8.89 -11.06 5.91
N ARG A 91 10.06 -10.60 5.49
CA ARG A 91 11.34 -11.07 6.05
C ARG A 91 11.86 -10.13 7.12
N THR A 92 12.70 -10.65 8.00
CA THR A 92 13.40 -9.87 9.03
C THR A 92 14.90 -9.85 8.80
N LYS A 93 15.63 -9.04 9.57
CA LYS A 93 17.11 -9.07 9.54
C LYS A 93 17.68 -10.40 10.05
N LYS A 94 16.92 -11.12 10.90
CA LYS A 94 17.33 -12.41 11.49
C LYS A 94 16.94 -13.58 10.59
N ASP A 95 15.71 -13.54 10.07
CA ASP A 95 15.16 -14.54 9.17
C ASP A 95 14.89 -13.93 7.80
N ARG A 96 15.65 -14.40 6.81
CA ARG A 96 15.58 -13.93 5.42
C ARG A 96 14.56 -14.70 4.57
N SER A 97 13.92 -15.73 5.12
CA SER A 97 12.90 -16.48 4.40
C SER A 97 11.64 -15.64 4.19
N ILE A 98 10.92 -15.94 3.11
CA ILE A 98 9.64 -15.31 2.78
C ILE A 98 8.69 -16.41 2.33
N GLU A 99 7.46 -16.39 2.85
CA GLU A 99 6.42 -17.35 2.46
C GLU A 99 5.85 -16.92 1.12
N LEU A 100 5.86 -17.80 0.11
CA LEU A 100 5.37 -17.49 -1.23
C LEU A 100 3.95 -18.02 -1.49
N GLN A 101 3.36 -18.65 -0.47
CA GLN A 101 2.01 -19.18 -0.52
C GLN A 101 1.16 -18.45 0.51
N SER A 102 0.03 -17.89 0.09
CA SER A 102 -0.91 -17.28 1.02
C SER A 102 -1.68 -18.34 1.81
N ALA A 103 -2.35 -17.91 2.88
CA ALA A 103 -3.39 -18.71 3.49
C ALA A 103 -4.51 -19.04 2.48
N PHE A 104 -5.21 -20.16 2.71
CA PHE A 104 -6.43 -20.48 1.98
C PHE A 104 -7.58 -19.59 2.44
N HIS A 105 -8.40 -19.13 1.50
CA HIS A 105 -9.55 -18.28 1.76
C HIS A 105 -10.81 -18.89 1.15
N GLU A 106 -11.81 -19.17 1.98
CA GLU A 106 -13.11 -19.68 1.52
C GLU A 106 -13.93 -18.54 0.92
N CYS A 107 -14.51 -18.77 -0.25
CA CYS A 107 -15.34 -17.77 -0.94
C CYS A 107 -16.49 -18.43 -1.69
N THR A 108 -17.55 -17.64 -1.92
CA THR A 108 -18.66 -18.08 -2.76
C THR A 108 -18.21 -18.16 -4.22
N PRO A 109 -18.76 -19.11 -5.01
CA PRO A 109 -18.47 -19.20 -6.44
C PRO A 109 -18.78 -17.90 -7.15
N GLY A 110 -17.92 -17.51 -8.10
CA GLY A 110 -18.06 -16.23 -8.78
C GLY A 110 -16.74 -15.64 -9.29
N ARG A 111 -16.86 -14.48 -9.94
CA ARG A 111 -15.70 -13.66 -10.30
C ARG A 111 -15.30 -12.79 -9.14
N ARG A 112 -14.01 -12.71 -8.88
CA ARG A 112 -13.45 -11.89 -7.79
C ARG A 112 -12.13 -11.28 -8.25
N LYS A 113 -11.86 -10.07 -7.75
CA LYS A 113 -10.59 -9.38 -7.97
C LYS A 113 -9.74 -9.48 -6.71
N LEU A 114 -8.60 -10.12 -6.84
CA LEU A 114 -7.58 -10.17 -5.80
C LEU A 114 -6.57 -9.07 -6.06
N ALA A 115 -6.18 -8.34 -5.04
CA ALA A 115 -5.04 -7.43 -5.14
C ALA A 115 -3.83 -8.06 -4.46
N VAL A 116 -2.68 -8.01 -5.13
CA VAL A 116 -1.40 -8.45 -4.60
C VAL A 116 -0.48 -7.24 -4.55
N LYS A 117 0.04 -6.94 -3.36
CA LYS A 117 0.99 -5.86 -3.14
C LYS A 117 2.35 -6.45 -2.80
N VAL A 118 3.40 -6.06 -3.52
CA VAL A 118 4.78 -6.52 -3.32
C VAL A 118 5.65 -5.31 -3.06
N VAL A 119 6.53 -5.40 -2.06
CA VAL A 119 7.51 -4.37 -1.70
C VAL A 119 8.89 -4.97 -1.82
N ASP A 120 9.74 -4.31 -2.60
CA ASP A 120 11.12 -4.72 -2.78
C ASP A 120 12.03 -4.30 -1.62
N ILE A 121 13.27 -4.77 -1.67
CA ILE A 121 14.35 -4.47 -0.71
C ILE A 121 14.72 -2.99 -0.57
N PHE A 122 14.34 -2.16 -1.56
CA PHE A 122 14.60 -0.73 -1.58
C PHE A 122 13.38 0.05 -1.07
N GLY A 123 12.28 -0.65 -0.75
CA GLY A 123 11.04 -0.07 -0.28
C GLY A 123 10.12 0.41 -1.41
N ASN A 124 10.41 0.08 -2.67
CA ASN A 124 9.50 0.37 -3.77
C ASN A 124 8.37 -0.65 -3.76
N ASP A 125 7.13 -0.17 -3.80
CA ASP A 125 5.94 -1.00 -3.79
C ASP A 125 5.28 -1.07 -5.17
N THR A 126 4.66 -2.21 -5.46
CA THR A 126 3.86 -2.43 -6.66
C THR A 126 2.63 -3.23 -6.28
N MET A 127 1.48 -2.82 -6.82
CA MET A 127 0.22 -3.53 -6.64
C MET A 127 -0.29 -4.02 -7.99
N THR A 128 -0.80 -5.24 -8.03
CA THR A 128 -1.42 -5.82 -9.22
C THR A 128 -2.75 -6.45 -8.85
N ILE A 129 -3.76 -6.21 -9.68
CA ILE A 129 -5.08 -6.80 -9.52
C ILE A 129 -5.20 -8.00 -10.46
N VAL A 130 -5.60 -9.14 -9.91
CA VAL A 130 -5.78 -10.40 -10.62
C VAL A 130 -7.26 -10.78 -10.53
N GLU A 131 -7.91 -10.93 -11.68
CA GLU A 131 -9.28 -11.44 -11.72
C GLU A 131 -9.26 -12.98 -11.77
N VAL A 132 -10.00 -13.60 -10.86
CA VAL A 132 -10.08 -15.05 -10.74
C VAL A 132 -11.55 -15.46 -10.72
N LYS A 133 -11.85 -16.60 -11.35
CA LYS A 133 -13.16 -17.24 -11.30
C LYS A 133 -13.03 -18.48 -10.42
N VAL A 134 -13.74 -18.48 -9.29
CA VAL A 134 -13.83 -19.59 -8.34
C VAL A 134 -15.12 -20.36 -8.59
#